data_AF-A0A6G3R5M2-F1
#
_entry.id   AF-A0A6G3R5M2-F1
#
_cell.length_a   1.000
_cell.length_b   1.000
_cell.length_c   1.000
_cell.angle_alpha   90.00
_cell.angle_beta   90.00
_cell.angle_gamma   90.00
#
_symmetry.space_group_name_H-M   'P 1'
#
loop_
_entity.id
_entity.type
_entity.pdbx_description
1 polymer ?
#
loop_
_entity_poly.entity_id
_entity_poly.type
_entity_poly.pdbx_seq_one_letter_code
_entity_poly.pdbx_strand_id
1 'polypeptide(L)'
;ARAARVPVLLDTSGEPLRRGVAARPDVVKPNADELAELTGSHEPDRATRDARRRGAHAVVASLGADGLLAVTADGGWRARPPKRVRGNPTGAGDSAVAGLLSGLAEHLPWPDRLARAVALSAATVVAPVAGEFDAATYEDLLPRVAVTGQVTAA
;
A
#
# COMPACT_ATOMS: atom_id res chain seq x y z
N ALA A 1 -6.74 -0.66 -20.14
CA ALA A 1 -7.42 -0.42 -18.85
C ALA A 1 -8.33 0.80 -18.88
N ARG A 2 -7.81 2.04 -18.99
CA ARG A 2 -8.64 3.28 -18.94
C ARG A 2 -9.79 3.34 -19.95
N ALA A 3 -9.53 3.06 -21.23
CA ALA A 3 -10.58 3.03 -22.27
C ALA A 3 -11.67 1.99 -21.97
N ALA A 4 -11.32 0.91 -21.27
CA ALA A 4 -12.23 -0.16 -20.86
C ALA A 4 -12.80 0.03 -19.44
N ARG A 5 -12.49 1.16 -18.76
CA ARG A 5 -12.89 1.47 -17.38
C ARG A 5 -12.55 0.36 -16.35
N VAL A 6 -11.42 -0.32 -16.58
CA VAL A 6 -10.90 -1.33 -15.64
C VAL A 6 -9.97 -0.63 -14.62
N PRO A 7 -10.19 -0.83 -13.31
CA PRO A 7 -9.32 -0.28 -12.27
C PRO A 7 -7.87 -0.77 -12.40
N VAL A 8 -6.90 0.09 -12.07
CA VAL A 8 -5.46 -0.18 -12.16
C VAL A 8 -4.77 0.08 -10.83
N LEU A 9 -4.08 -0.93 -10.32
CA LEU A 9 -3.01 -0.77 -9.33
C LEU A 9 -1.66 -0.86 -10.06
N LEU A 10 -0.82 0.16 -9.89
CA LEU A 10 0.53 0.21 -10.43
C LEU A 10 1.56 -0.05 -9.32
N ASP A 11 2.31 -1.16 -9.45
CA ASP A 11 3.47 -1.49 -8.62
C ASP A 11 4.68 -1.72 -9.52
N THR A 12 5.54 -0.71 -9.57
CA THR A 12 6.77 -0.70 -10.37
C THR A 12 7.69 0.37 -9.79
N SER A 13 8.97 0.34 -10.15
CA SER A 13 9.98 1.30 -9.70
C SER A 13 10.50 2.17 -10.85
N GLY A 14 11.34 3.16 -10.52
CA GLY A 14 12.15 3.92 -11.48
C GLY A 14 11.36 4.67 -12.56
N GLU A 15 11.85 4.61 -13.80
CA GLU A 15 11.25 5.32 -14.93
C GLU A 15 9.82 4.85 -15.27
N PRO A 16 9.50 3.54 -15.26
CA PRO A 16 8.12 3.09 -15.38
C PRO A 16 7.18 3.70 -14.34
N LEU A 17 7.62 3.86 -13.08
CA LEU A 17 6.80 4.50 -12.04
C LEU A 17 6.53 5.96 -12.37
N ARG A 18 7.59 6.72 -12.72
CA ARG A 18 7.49 8.13 -13.09
C ARG A 18 6.51 8.37 -14.24
N ARG A 19 6.59 7.56 -15.29
CA ARG A 19 5.67 7.64 -16.44
C ARG A 19 4.28 7.12 -16.10
N GLY A 20 4.19 6.03 -15.36
CA GLY A 20 2.94 5.36 -15.03
C GLY A 20 2.03 6.19 -14.13
N VAL A 21 2.58 6.96 -13.18
CA VAL A 21 1.79 7.87 -12.34
C VAL A 21 1.05 8.92 -13.17
N ALA A 22 1.68 9.44 -14.23
CA ALA A 22 1.06 10.41 -15.14
C ALA A 22 -0.12 9.81 -15.94
N ALA A 23 -0.19 8.48 -16.08
CA ALA A 23 -1.32 7.79 -16.69
C ALA A 23 -2.56 7.68 -15.76
N ARG A 24 -2.47 8.24 -14.54
CA ARG A 24 -3.56 8.32 -13.54
C ARG A 24 -4.14 6.96 -13.14
N PRO A 25 -3.33 6.03 -12.62
CA PRO A 25 -3.84 4.77 -12.06
C PRO A 25 -4.73 5.03 -10.84
N ASP A 26 -5.62 4.08 -10.55
CA ASP A 26 -6.50 4.14 -9.37
C ASP A 26 -5.70 4.05 -8.07
N VAL A 27 -4.68 3.18 -8.03
CA VAL A 27 -3.78 3.02 -6.89
C VAL A 27 -2.34 2.90 -7.38
N VAL A 28 -1.40 3.53 -6.67
CA VAL A 28 0.05 3.28 -6.83
C VAL A 28 0.60 2.81 -5.49
N LYS A 29 1.43 1.77 -5.48
CA LYS A 29 2.08 1.26 -4.26
C LYS A 29 3.59 1.43 -4.29
N PRO A 30 4.15 2.64 -4.09
CA PRO A 30 5.60 2.78 -3.96
C PRO A 30 6.07 2.38 -2.55
N ASN A 31 7.34 2.07 -2.40
CA ASN A 31 8.02 2.09 -1.10
C ASN A 31 8.61 3.48 -0.80
N ALA A 32 9.24 3.66 0.37
CA ALA A 32 9.80 4.94 0.78
C ALA A 32 10.93 5.45 -0.14
N ASP A 33 11.77 4.55 -0.65
CA ASP A 33 12.88 4.90 -1.54
C ASP A 33 12.35 5.33 -2.92
N GLU A 34 11.40 4.57 -3.48
CA GLU A 34 10.73 4.89 -4.73
C GLU A 34 9.97 6.23 -4.65
N LEU A 35 9.37 6.53 -3.50
CA LEU A 35 8.76 7.84 -3.26
C LEU A 35 9.78 8.97 -3.24
N ALA A 36 10.93 8.75 -2.59
CA ALA A 36 12.00 9.73 -2.55
C ALA A 36 12.55 9.99 -3.96
N GLU A 37 12.78 8.94 -4.75
CA GLU A 37 13.20 9.06 -6.15
C GLU A 37 12.15 9.76 -7.02
N LEU A 38 10.87 9.45 -6.82
CA LEU A 38 9.79 10.05 -7.59
C LEU A 38 9.61 11.53 -7.25
N THR A 39 9.66 11.89 -5.97
CA THR A 39 9.20 13.19 -5.47
C THR A 39 10.29 14.15 -5.04
N GLY A 40 11.49 13.64 -4.75
CA GLY A 40 12.59 14.40 -4.15
C GLY A 40 12.43 14.63 -2.63
N SER A 41 11.47 13.98 -1.98
CA SER A 41 11.23 14.11 -0.53
C SER A 41 11.39 12.77 0.18
N HIS A 42 12.15 12.77 1.28
CA HIS A 42 12.29 11.62 2.18
C HIS A 42 11.27 11.63 3.34
N GLU A 43 10.44 12.67 3.43
CA GLU A 43 9.39 12.74 4.45
C GLU A 43 8.16 12.00 3.92
N PRO A 44 7.77 10.83 4.49
CA PRO A 44 6.77 9.95 3.88
C PRO A 44 5.42 10.60 3.63
N ASP A 45 4.95 11.44 4.55
CA ASP A 45 3.66 12.12 4.45
C ASP A 45 3.63 13.08 3.24
N ARG A 46 4.65 13.93 3.14
CA ARG A 46 4.85 14.84 2.01
C ARG A 46 5.06 14.06 0.71
N ALA A 47 5.97 13.10 0.67
CA ALA A 47 6.27 12.33 -0.52
C ALA A 47 5.03 11.60 -1.07
N THR A 48 4.22 11.00 -0.19
CA THR A 48 2.98 10.30 -0.60
C THR A 48 1.96 11.29 -1.18
N ARG A 49 1.80 12.48 -0.56
CA ARG A 49 0.91 13.54 -1.08
C ARG A 49 1.41 14.09 -2.42
N ASP A 50 2.72 14.31 -2.56
CA ASP A 50 3.36 14.81 -3.77
C ASP A 50 3.19 13.81 -4.94
N ALA A 51 3.38 12.51 -4.67
CA ALA A 51 3.14 11.44 -5.64
C ALA A 51 1.69 11.41 -6.13
N ARG A 52 0.71 11.59 -5.22
CA ARG A 52 -0.70 11.68 -5.59
C ARG A 52 -0.98 12.88 -6.51
N ARG A 53 -0.40 14.05 -6.20
CA ARG A 53 -0.54 15.26 -7.02
C ARG A 53 0.04 15.11 -8.43
N ARG A 54 0.92 14.14 -8.67
CA ARG A 54 1.47 13.84 -10.00
C ARG A 54 0.53 13.01 -10.89
N GLY A 55 -0.57 12.47 -10.36
CA GLY A 55 -1.64 11.91 -11.20
C GLY A 55 -2.42 10.74 -10.61
N ALA A 56 -1.84 10.01 -9.65
CA ALA A 56 -2.49 8.86 -9.03
C ALA A 56 -3.77 9.26 -8.26
N HIS A 57 -4.83 8.44 -8.33
CA HIS A 57 -6.05 8.70 -7.56
C HIS A 57 -5.84 8.41 -6.06
N ALA A 58 -5.13 7.33 -5.76
CA ALA A 58 -4.62 7.00 -4.43
C ALA A 58 -3.16 6.55 -4.49
N VAL A 59 -2.41 6.86 -3.45
CA VAL A 59 -1.05 6.35 -3.23
C VAL A 59 -1.01 5.63 -1.90
N VAL A 60 -0.49 4.40 -1.89
CA VAL A 60 -0.31 3.57 -0.69
C VAL A 60 1.18 3.26 -0.55
N ALA A 61 1.87 4.04 0.27
CA ALA A 61 3.28 3.89 0.52
C ALA A 61 3.56 2.77 1.53
N SER A 62 4.45 1.83 1.20
CA SER A 62 4.94 0.86 2.18
C SER A 62 6.13 1.41 2.96
N LEU A 63 6.06 1.34 4.29
CA LEU A 63 7.05 1.83 5.25
C LEU A 63 7.72 0.67 6.02
N GLY A 64 7.85 -0.48 5.36
CA GLY A 64 8.41 -1.69 5.96
C GLY A 64 7.63 -2.14 7.20
N ALA A 65 8.34 -2.31 8.32
CA ALA A 65 7.75 -2.77 9.59
C ALA A 65 6.75 -1.77 10.21
N ASP A 66 6.75 -0.51 9.77
CA ASP A 66 5.83 0.52 10.26
C ASP A 66 4.50 0.53 9.48
N GLY A 67 4.35 -0.37 8.50
CA GLY A 67 3.09 -0.63 7.80
C GLY A 67 2.90 0.20 6.53
N LEU A 68 1.67 0.68 6.32
CA LEU A 68 1.27 1.42 5.12
C LEU A 68 0.81 2.84 5.47
N LEU A 69 1.14 3.79 4.61
CA LEU A 69 0.62 5.15 4.60
C LEU A 69 -0.17 5.37 3.31
N ALA A 70 -1.47 5.68 3.42
CA ALA A 70 -2.34 5.91 2.27
C ALA A 70 -2.79 7.36 2.19
N VAL A 71 -2.77 7.93 1.00
CA VAL A 71 -3.40 9.22 0.68
C VAL A 71 -4.31 9.02 -0.52
N THR A 72 -5.58 9.39 -0.35
CA THR A 72 -6.64 9.17 -1.34
C THR A 72 -7.47 10.44 -1.52
N ALA A 73 -8.56 10.39 -2.29
CA ALA A 73 -9.51 11.49 -2.36
C ALA A 73 -10.33 11.66 -1.07
N ASP A 74 -10.51 10.58 -0.30
CA ASP A 74 -11.40 10.56 0.86
C ASP A 74 -10.67 10.85 2.18
N GLY A 75 -9.32 10.95 2.15
CA GLY A 75 -8.51 11.26 3.33
C GLY A 75 -7.09 10.68 3.30
N GLY A 76 -6.46 10.68 4.47
CA GLY A 76 -5.18 9.99 4.72
C GLY A 76 -5.33 8.94 5.83
N TRP A 77 -4.58 7.84 5.73
CA TRP A 77 -4.59 6.77 6.73
C TRP A 77 -3.19 6.23 6.97
N ARG A 78 -2.96 5.79 8.21
CA ARG A 78 -1.84 4.92 8.57
C ARG A 78 -2.38 3.59 9.04
N ALA A 79 -1.85 2.50 8.50
CA ALA A 79 -2.22 1.13 8.86
C ALA A 79 -0.97 0.37 9.28
N ARG A 80 -0.97 -0.24 10.47
CA ARG A 80 0.21 -0.93 11.01
C ARG A 80 -0.15 -2.22 11.74
N PRO A 81 0.69 -3.26 11.66
CA PRO A 81 0.47 -4.47 12.45
C PRO A 81 0.59 -4.13 13.96
N PRO A 82 -0.08 -4.88 14.85
CA PRO A 82 -0.04 -4.63 16.30
C PRO A 82 1.35 -4.83 16.90
N LYS A 83 2.21 -5.59 16.23
CA LYS A 83 3.61 -5.84 16.60
C LYS A 83 4.45 -6.04 15.35
N ARG A 84 5.75 -5.79 15.46
CA ARG A 84 6.70 -6.12 14.38
C ARG A 84 6.76 -7.63 14.18
N VAL A 85 6.62 -8.06 12.94
CA VAL A 85 6.77 -9.46 12.53
C VAL A 85 8.20 -9.68 12.04
N ARG A 86 8.77 -10.85 12.31
CA ARG A 86 10.13 -11.25 11.90
C ARG A 86 10.05 -12.51 11.05
N GLY A 87 10.91 -12.59 10.04
CA GLY A 87 10.99 -13.72 9.11
C GLY A 87 11.52 -13.26 7.76
N ASN A 88 11.01 -13.83 6.67
CA ASN A 88 11.42 -13.56 5.30
C ASN A 88 10.60 -12.42 4.68
N PRO A 89 11.14 -11.21 4.47
CA PRO A 89 10.37 -10.10 3.91
C PRO A 89 10.08 -10.23 2.41
N THR A 90 10.70 -11.19 1.70
CA THR A 90 10.54 -11.36 0.27
C THR A 90 9.08 -11.70 -0.07
N GLY A 91 8.48 -10.96 -1.00
CA GLY A 91 7.08 -11.11 -1.40
C GLY A 91 6.07 -10.36 -0.53
N ALA A 92 6.47 -9.77 0.60
CA ALA A 92 5.55 -9.02 1.46
C ALA A 92 4.94 -7.79 0.75
N GLY A 93 5.67 -7.19 -0.19
CA GLY A 93 5.18 -6.12 -1.07
C GLY A 93 4.09 -6.60 -2.04
N ASP A 94 4.31 -7.75 -2.70
CA ASP A 94 3.36 -8.36 -3.61
C ASP A 94 2.08 -8.77 -2.88
N SER A 95 2.21 -9.30 -1.66
CA SER A 95 1.07 -9.60 -0.78
C SER A 95 0.30 -8.35 -0.35
N ALA A 96 0.99 -7.24 -0.11
CA ALA A 96 0.29 -5.97 0.12
C ALA A 96 -0.50 -5.54 -1.12
N VAL A 97 0.06 -5.67 -2.33
CA VAL A 97 -0.65 -5.42 -3.60
C VAL A 97 -1.87 -6.32 -3.75
N ALA A 98 -1.74 -7.62 -3.49
CA ALA A 98 -2.84 -8.57 -3.55
C ALA A 98 -3.96 -8.20 -2.56
N GLY A 99 -3.61 -7.80 -1.34
CA GLY A 99 -4.57 -7.32 -0.34
C GLY A 99 -5.29 -6.03 -0.78
N LEU A 100 -4.56 -5.08 -1.38
CA LEU A 100 -5.16 -3.85 -1.93
C LEU A 100 -6.09 -4.14 -3.11
N LEU A 101 -5.66 -4.99 -4.05
CA LEU A 101 -6.44 -5.35 -5.24
C LEU A 101 -7.71 -6.13 -4.89
N SER A 102 -7.62 -7.11 -3.98
CA SER A 102 -8.80 -7.86 -3.54
C SER A 102 -9.81 -6.94 -2.86
N GLY A 103 -9.37 -6.05 -1.96
CA GLY A 103 -10.25 -5.07 -1.34
C GLY A 103 -10.79 -4.01 -2.31
N LEU A 104 -10.10 -3.72 -3.42
CA LEU A 104 -10.61 -2.87 -4.50
C LEU A 104 -11.71 -3.60 -5.29
N ALA A 105 -11.49 -4.86 -5.64
CA ALA A 105 -12.43 -5.71 -6.37
C ALA A 105 -13.72 -5.97 -5.57
N GLU A 106 -13.62 -6.10 -4.26
CA GLU A 106 -14.75 -6.26 -3.34
C GLU A 106 -15.38 -4.93 -2.89
N HIS A 107 -14.89 -3.79 -3.39
CA HIS A 107 -15.36 -2.45 -3.02
C HIS A 107 -15.31 -2.16 -1.51
N LEU A 108 -14.31 -2.70 -0.81
CA LEU A 108 -14.09 -2.42 0.60
C LEU A 108 -13.72 -0.95 0.81
N PRO A 109 -14.15 -0.35 1.95
CA PRO A 109 -13.70 0.97 2.35
C PRO A 109 -12.18 0.95 2.66
N TRP A 110 -11.56 2.12 2.63
CA TRP A 110 -10.10 2.25 2.80
C TRP A 110 -9.56 1.61 4.08
N PRO A 111 -10.18 1.76 5.27
CA PRO A 111 -9.68 1.10 6.46
C PRO A 111 -9.58 -0.42 6.32
N ASP A 112 -10.62 -1.07 5.80
CA ASP A 112 -10.66 -2.53 5.66
C ASP A 112 -9.70 -3.03 4.59
N ARG A 113 -9.59 -2.29 3.47
CA ARG A 113 -8.61 -2.57 2.41
C ARG A 113 -7.17 -2.50 2.92
N LEU A 114 -6.86 -1.50 3.74
CA LEU A 114 -5.53 -1.33 4.33
C LEU A 114 -5.25 -2.38 5.42
N ALA A 115 -6.25 -2.71 6.25
CA ALA A 115 -6.14 -3.77 7.24
C ALA A 115 -5.80 -5.11 6.58
N ARG A 116 -6.52 -5.44 5.49
CA ARG A 116 -6.25 -6.62 4.68
C ARG A 116 -4.83 -6.64 4.10
N ALA A 117 -4.40 -5.55 3.47
CA ALA A 117 -3.08 -5.44 2.86
C ALA A 117 -1.94 -5.59 3.89
N VAL A 118 -2.07 -4.94 5.05
CA VAL A 118 -1.09 -5.04 6.14
C VAL A 118 -1.06 -6.45 6.73
N ALA A 119 -2.21 -7.05 7.01
CA ALA A 119 -2.28 -8.39 7.59
C ALA A 119 -1.67 -9.43 6.65
N LEU A 120 -2.01 -9.38 5.36
CA LEU A 120 -1.49 -10.32 4.36
C LEU A 120 0.02 -10.14 4.14
N SER A 121 0.48 -8.88 4.06
CA SER A 121 1.91 -8.55 3.98
C SER A 121 2.67 -9.09 5.19
N ALA A 122 2.15 -8.88 6.40
CA ALA A 122 2.78 -9.35 7.63
C ALA A 122 2.78 -10.88 7.75
N ALA A 123 1.70 -11.56 7.34
CA ALA A 123 1.63 -13.02 7.30
C ALA A 123 2.60 -13.64 6.28
N THR A 124 2.90 -12.93 5.19
CA THR A 124 3.92 -13.33 4.21
C THR A 124 5.31 -13.29 4.82
N VAL A 125 5.59 -12.33 5.72
CA VAL A 125 6.88 -12.27 6.42
C VAL A 125 7.15 -13.53 7.26
N VAL A 126 6.11 -14.19 7.76
CA VAL A 126 6.25 -15.43 8.55
C VAL A 126 6.53 -16.64 7.66
N ALA A 127 6.10 -16.61 6.39
CA ALA A 127 6.28 -17.72 5.47
C ALA A 127 7.77 -17.93 5.13
N PRO A 128 8.21 -19.18 4.91
CA PRO A 128 9.61 -19.45 4.58
C PRO A 128 9.98 -18.98 3.17
N VAL A 129 9.02 -18.94 2.24
CA VAL A 129 9.22 -18.64 0.82
C VAL A 129 8.32 -17.49 0.37
N ALA A 130 8.76 -16.77 -0.67
CA ALA A 130 7.98 -15.70 -1.27
C ALA A 130 6.76 -16.24 -2.02
N GLY A 131 5.65 -15.48 -2.00
CA GLY A 131 4.40 -15.86 -2.67
C GLY A 131 3.47 -16.75 -1.84
N GLU A 132 3.89 -17.16 -0.65
CA GLU A 132 3.06 -17.83 0.35
C GLU A 132 2.83 -16.92 1.56
N PHE A 133 1.81 -17.21 2.36
CA PHE A 133 1.58 -16.54 3.63
C PHE A 133 1.12 -17.53 4.69
N ASP A 134 1.46 -17.27 5.94
CA ASP A 134 0.97 -18.07 7.06
C ASP A 134 -0.49 -17.71 7.37
N ALA A 135 -1.42 -18.62 7.07
CA ALA A 135 -2.86 -18.36 7.19
C ALA A 135 -3.29 -18.08 8.65
N ALA A 136 -2.73 -18.80 9.62
CA ALA A 136 -3.02 -18.57 11.03
C ALA A 136 -2.59 -17.17 11.49
N THR A 137 -1.42 -16.71 11.05
CA THR A 137 -0.95 -15.34 11.28
C THR A 137 -1.87 -14.32 10.60
N TYR A 138 -2.30 -14.56 9.37
CA TYR A 138 -3.21 -13.65 8.68
C TYR A 138 -4.54 -13.49 9.44
N GLU A 139 -5.14 -14.60 9.87
CA GLU A 139 -6.40 -14.61 10.63
C GLU A 139 -6.27 -13.93 12.00
N ASP A 140 -5.14 -14.13 12.72
CA ASP A 140 -4.85 -13.42 13.97
C ASP A 140 -4.65 -11.91 13.74
N LEU A 141 -3.89 -11.53 12.71
CA LEU A 141 -3.49 -10.14 12.50
C LEU A 141 -4.61 -9.27 11.93
N LEU A 142 -5.43 -9.79 11.02
CA LEU A 142 -6.46 -9.01 10.32
C LEU A 142 -7.35 -8.16 11.24
N PRO A 143 -7.98 -8.70 12.30
CA PRO A 143 -8.80 -7.90 13.22
C PRO A 143 -7.99 -6.98 14.14
N ARG A 144 -6.66 -7.10 14.16
CA ARG A 144 -5.75 -6.40 15.08
C ARG A 144 -4.91 -5.32 14.39
N VAL A 145 -5.02 -5.17 13.06
CA VAL A 145 -4.34 -4.09 12.35
C VAL A 145 -4.92 -2.76 12.81
N ALA A 146 -4.06 -1.89 13.35
CA ALA A 146 -4.46 -0.55 13.74
C ALA A 146 -4.49 0.33 12.50
N VAL A 147 -5.68 0.85 12.16
CA VAL A 147 -5.85 1.84 11.09
C VAL A 147 -6.33 3.15 11.68
N THR A 148 -5.55 4.21 11.52
CA THR A 148 -5.88 5.55 12.02
C THR A 148 -6.03 6.52 10.85
N GLY A 149 -7.18 7.18 10.77
CA GLY A 149 -7.40 8.29 9.85
C GLY A 149 -6.62 9.53 10.29
N GLN A 150 -6.02 10.24 9.33
CA GLN A 150 -5.47 11.57 9.52
C GLN A 150 -6.38 12.56 8.80
N VAL A 151 -6.91 13.54 9.52
CA VAL A 151 -7.61 14.67 8.91
C VAL A 151 -6.56 15.48 8.15
N THR A 152 -6.65 15.50 6.83
CA THR A 152 -5.78 16.32 5.99
C THR A 152 -6.17 17.79 6.19
N ALA A 153 -5.28 18.60 6.75
CA ALA A 153 -5.35 20.04 6.58
C ALA A 153 -5.26 20.34 5.07
N ALA A 154 -6.26 21.03 4.56
CA ALA A 154 -6.41 21.41 3.16
C ALA A 154 -5.26 22.33 2.68
#